data_AF-A0AAV3XT49-F1
#
_entry.id   AF-A0AAV3XT49-F1
#
_cell.length_a   1.000
_cell.length_b   1.000
_cell.length_c   1.000
_cell.angle_alpha   90.00
_cell.angle_beta   90.00
_cell.angle_gamma   90.00
#
_symmetry.space_group_name_H-M   'P 1'
#
loop_
_entity.id
_entity.type
_entity.pdbx_description
1 polymer ?
#
loop_
_entity_poly.entity_id
_entity_poly.type
_entity_poly.pdbx_seq_one_letter_code
_entity_poly.pdbx_strand_id
1 'polypeptide(L)'
;MPKPVQIPPPDLVLAIDLGASKTKAIAQSYAKKDEPLLLCMEPEVADVSYDSLKDYEATKTGQTDPENTCWVGIGDEYHAVGFLAQHKYGGNSLLKELKYACAIPKICGALWVLKQMLKLESKFSLALTVLLPQARISR
;
A
#
# COMPACT_ATOMS: atom_id res chain seq x y z
N MET A 1 12.60 17.81 -36.53
CA MET A 1 12.15 16.67 -35.70
C MET A 1 12.25 17.10 -34.24
N PRO A 2 11.20 16.96 -33.42
CA PRO A 2 11.34 17.19 -31.99
C PRO A 2 12.31 16.16 -31.40
N LYS A 3 13.22 16.60 -30.52
CA LYS A 3 14.08 15.68 -29.77
C LYS A 3 13.21 14.74 -28.93
N PRO A 4 13.52 13.44 -28.86
CA PRO A 4 12.84 12.53 -27.94
C PRO A 4 12.91 13.08 -26.52
N VAL A 5 11.77 13.18 -25.84
CA VAL A 5 11.74 13.53 -24.41
C VAL A 5 12.27 12.32 -23.65
N GLN A 6 13.41 12.50 -23.00
CA GLN A 6 14.02 11.48 -22.16
C GLN A 6 13.34 11.54 -20.80
N ILE A 7 12.46 10.58 -20.52
CA ILE A 7 11.81 10.46 -19.21
C ILE A 7 12.82 9.80 -18.27
N PRO A 8 13.16 10.43 -17.13
CA PRO A 8 14.04 9.79 -16.16
C PRO A 8 13.39 8.49 -15.66
N PRO A 9 14.18 7.45 -15.36
CA PRO A 9 13.64 6.21 -14.83
C PRO A 9 12.93 6.47 -13.49
N PRO A 10 11.86 5.71 -13.16
CA PRO A 10 11.17 5.85 -11.90
C PRO A 10 12.07 5.41 -10.73
N ASP A 11 11.81 5.90 -9.53
CA ASP A 11 12.51 5.46 -8.31
C ASP A 11 12.04 4.05 -7.89
N LEU A 12 10.73 3.79 -8.01
CA LEU A 12 10.09 2.52 -7.66
C LEU A 12 9.31 1.95 -8.87
N VAL A 13 9.54 0.67 -9.17
CA VAL A 13 8.69 -0.11 -10.07
C VAL A 13 7.88 -1.09 -9.23
N LEU A 14 6.55 -1.09 -9.39
CA LEU A 14 5.62 -1.88 -8.58
C LEU A 14 4.60 -2.58 -9.47
N ALA A 15 4.48 -3.89 -9.32
CA ALA A 15 3.34 -4.67 -9.79
C ALA A 15 2.57 -5.22 -8.60
N ILE A 16 1.27 -4.90 -8.50
CA ILE A 16 0.43 -5.23 -7.35
C ILE A 16 -0.87 -5.96 -7.73
N ASP A 17 -1.17 -7.02 -6.98
CA ASP A 17 -2.42 -7.78 -6.98
C ASP A 17 -3.19 -7.48 -5.69
N LEU A 18 -4.32 -6.79 -5.83
CA LEU A 18 -5.20 -6.37 -4.74
C LEU A 18 -6.22 -7.48 -4.38
N GLY A 19 -5.73 -8.72 -4.31
CA GLY A 19 -6.53 -9.92 -4.11
C GLY A 19 -7.39 -9.88 -2.84
N ALA A 20 -8.48 -10.66 -2.86
CA ALA A 20 -9.38 -10.78 -1.72
C ALA A 20 -8.76 -11.59 -0.56
N SER A 21 -7.78 -12.45 -0.84
CA SER A 21 -7.10 -13.28 0.17
C SER A 21 -5.86 -12.62 0.75
N LYS A 22 -5.08 -11.93 -0.08
CA LYS A 22 -3.87 -11.17 0.27
C LYS A 22 -3.68 -10.04 -0.73
N THR A 23 -3.12 -8.94 -0.25
CA THR A 23 -2.49 -7.92 -1.09
C THR A 23 -1.07 -8.36 -1.36
N LYS A 24 -0.70 -8.61 -2.63
CA LYS A 24 0.64 -9.08 -3.00
C LYS A 24 1.27 -8.14 -4.00
N ALA A 25 2.56 -7.90 -3.87
CA ALA A 25 3.30 -7.02 -4.74
C ALA A 25 4.72 -7.53 -5.01
N ILE A 26 5.19 -7.33 -6.23
CA ILE A 26 6.62 -7.40 -6.56
C ILE A 26 7.09 -5.97 -6.82
N ALA A 27 8.16 -5.58 -6.15
CA ALA A 27 8.66 -4.22 -6.17
C ALA A 27 10.18 -4.19 -6.35
N GLN A 28 10.69 -3.15 -7.01
CA GLN A 28 12.11 -2.92 -7.17
C GLN A 28 12.43 -1.43 -7.10
N SER A 29 13.45 -1.08 -6.31
CA SER A 29 14.07 0.24 -6.36
C SER A 29 14.94 0.33 -7.63
N TYR A 30 14.42 0.97 -8.66
CA TYR A 30 15.04 0.95 -9.99
C TYR A 30 16.28 1.84 -10.05
N ALA A 31 16.26 2.98 -9.35
CA ALA A 31 17.41 3.87 -9.24
C ALA A 31 18.61 3.21 -8.54
N LYS A 32 18.36 2.37 -7.52
CA LYS A 32 19.41 1.66 -6.76
C LYS A 32 19.82 0.32 -7.40
N LYS A 33 19.05 -0.17 -8.38
CA LYS A 33 19.23 -1.50 -9.01
C LYS A 33 19.24 -2.66 -8.01
N ASP A 34 18.39 -2.55 -6.98
CA ASP A 34 18.23 -3.61 -5.98
C ASP A 34 17.56 -4.85 -6.59
N GLU A 35 17.72 -6.03 -5.98
CA GLU A 35 16.94 -7.21 -6.37
C GLU A 35 15.43 -6.99 -6.13
N PRO A 36 14.54 -7.50 -6.98
CA PRO A 36 13.10 -7.43 -6.74
C PRO A 36 12.73 -8.10 -5.42
N LEU A 37 11.84 -7.47 -4.65
CA LEU A 37 11.30 -8.03 -3.41
C LEU A 37 9.81 -8.33 -3.52
N LEU A 38 9.38 -9.32 -2.73
CA LEU A 38 7.98 -9.68 -2.57
C LEU A 38 7.43 -9.02 -1.30
N LEU A 39 6.31 -8.30 -1.44
CA LEU A 39 5.49 -7.83 -0.34
C LEU A 39 4.19 -8.63 -0.31
N CYS A 40 3.84 -9.15 0.86
CA CYS A 40 2.57 -9.83 1.13
C CYS A 40 1.93 -9.20 2.37
N MET A 41 0.71 -8.70 2.24
CA MET A 41 -0.07 -8.14 3.34
C MET A 41 -1.45 -8.77 3.38
N GLU A 42 -2.04 -8.80 4.56
CA GLU A 42 -3.45 -9.08 4.80
C GLU A 42 -4.33 -8.17 3.90
N PRO A 43 -5.47 -8.68 3.40
CA PRO A 43 -6.34 -7.95 2.49
C PRO A 43 -7.25 -6.93 3.19
N GLU A 44 -7.25 -6.86 4.51
CA GLU A 44 -8.16 -6.02 5.29
C GLU A 44 -7.78 -4.55 5.21
N VAL A 45 -8.81 -3.72 5.19
CA VAL A 45 -8.76 -2.27 5.40
C VAL A 45 -9.82 -1.95 6.44
N ALA A 46 -9.52 -0.99 7.33
CA ALA A 46 -10.47 -0.49 8.30
C ALA A 46 -10.37 1.02 8.37
N ASP A 47 -11.52 1.69 8.29
CA ASP A 47 -11.62 3.12 8.56
C ASP A 47 -11.45 3.36 10.04
N VAL A 48 -10.60 4.32 10.39
CA VAL A 48 -10.21 4.60 11.76
C VAL A 48 -10.21 6.11 12.00
N SER A 49 -10.50 6.52 13.22
CA SER A 49 -10.33 7.92 13.60
C SER A 49 -8.85 8.26 13.80
N TYR A 50 -8.49 9.51 13.55
CA TYR A 50 -7.12 9.97 13.79
C TYR A 50 -6.73 9.86 15.27
N ASP A 51 -7.66 10.10 16.20
CA ASP A 51 -7.37 9.96 17.64
C ASP A 51 -7.08 8.52 18.02
N SER A 52 -7.80 7.54 17.46
CA SER A 52 -7.49 6.12 17.68
C SER A 52 -6.10 5.74 17.15
N LEU A 53 -5.68 6.33 16.02
CA LEU A 53 -4.33 6.17 15.50
C LEU A 53 -3.27 6.82 16.38
N LYS A 54 -3.52 8.00 16.95
CA LYS A 54 -2.59 8.61 17.93
C LYS A 54 -2.41 7.72 19.15
N ASP A 55 -3.50 7.17 19.68
CA ASP A 55 -3.45 6.26 20.82
C ASP A 55 -2.67 5.00 20.47
N TYR A 56 -2.87 4.44 19.27
CA TYR A 56 -2.07 3.34 18.77
C TYR A 56 -0.58 3.69 18.68
N GLU A 57 -0.23 4.83 18.10
CA GLU A 57 1.14 5.31 17.94
C GLU A 57 1.83 5.60 19.29
N ALA A 58 1.07 6.07 20.28
CA ALA A 58 1.59 6.32 21.63
C ALA A 58 1.76 5.03 22.46
N THR A 59 0.97 3.99 22.17
CA THR A 59 0.96 2.73 22.94
C THR A 59 1.71 1.59 22.26
N LYS A 60 2.05 1.71 20.97
CA LYS A 60 2.83 0.67 20.27
C LYS A 60 4.21 0.55 20.92
N THR A 61 4.63 -0.70 21.15
CA THR A 61 5.92 -1.01 21.76
C THR A 61 6.71 -1.98 20.88
N GLY A 62 8.04 -1.91 20.97
CA GLY A 62 8.94 -2.78 20.21
C GLY A 62 9.18 -2.35 18.76
N GLN A 63 10.13 -3.03 18.12
CA GLN A 63 10.31 -2.96 16.67
C GLN A 63 9.37 -3.99 16.04
N THR A 64 8.55 -3.53 15.10
CA THR A 64 7.61 -4.34 14.34
C THR A 64 7.84 -4.07 12.87
N ASP A 65 7.66 -5.10 12.05
CA ASP A 65 7.83 -4.95 10.61
C ASP A 65 6.81 -3.92 10.07
N PRO A 66 7.20 -3.06 9.10
CA PRO A 66 6.31 -2.02 8.60
C PRO A 66 4.96 -2.56 8.12
N GLU A 67 4.92 -3.70 7.43
CA GLU A 67 3.69 -4.35 6.98
C GLU A 67 2.71 -4.66 8.11
N ASN A 68 3.20 -4.82 9.34
CA ASN A 68 2.38 -5.16 10.51
C ASN A 68 1.81 -3.95 11.25
N THR A 69 2.23 -2.73 10.88
CA THR A 69 1.84 -1.48 11.56
C THR A 69 1.26 -0.44 10.62
N CYS A 70 0.94 -0.85 9.39
CA CYS A 70 0.59 0.07 8.33
C CYS A 70 -0.78 0.74 8.54
N TRP A 71 -0.76 2.07 8.49
CA TRP A 71 -1.94 2.91 8.31
C TRP A 71 -1.59 4.07 7.37
N VAL A 72 -2.60 4.64 6.72
CA VAL A 72 -2.46 5.75 5.77
C VAL A 72 -3.52 6.81 6.00
N GLY A 73 -3.16 8.08 5.80
CA GLY A 73 -4.09 9.19 5.69
C GLY A 73 -4.24 9.62 4.23
N ILE A 74 -5.48 9.79 3.76
CA ILE A 74 -5.80 10.20 2.39
C ILE A 74 -6.84 11.32 2.48
N GLY A 75 -6.41 12.57 2.24
CA GLY A 75 -7.26 13.73 2.52
C GLY A 75 -7.58 13.81 4.01
N ASP A 76 -8.87 13.81 4.35
CA ASP A 76 -9.39 13.87 5.72
C ASP A 76 -9.74 12.47 6.29
N GLU A 77 -9.50 11.41 5.52
CA GLU A 77 -9.80 10.02 5.90
C GLU A 77 -8.53 9.27 6.32
N TYR A 78 -8.69 8.34 7.27
CA TYR A 78 -7.59 7.53 7.78
C TYR A 78 -7.98 6.05 7.77
N HIS A 79 -7.05 5.22 7.32
CA HIS A 79 -7.28 3.79 7.17
C HIS A 79 -6.13 2.99 7.77
N ALA A 80 -6.46 2.02 8.62
CA ALA A 80 -5.54 0.93 8.92
C ALA A 80 -5.53 -0.06 7.74
N VAL A 81 -4.38 -0.66 7.45
CA VAL A 81 -4.21 -1.57 6.30
C VAL A 81 -3.50 -2.85 6.75
N GLY A 82 -3.92 -3.98 6.20
CA GLY A 82 -3.26 -5.26 6.41
C GLY A 82 -3.40 -5.76 7.84
N PHE A 83 -2.32 -6.28 8.42
CA PHE A 83 -2.31 -6.91 9.73
C PHE A 83 -2.91 -6.01 10.81
N LEU A 84 -2.60 -4.71 10.80
CA LEU A 84 -3.12 -3.74 11.76
C LEU A 84 -4.64 -3.63 11.67
N ALA A 85 -5.18 -3.54 10.44
CA ALA A 85 -6.62 -3.50 10.21
C ALA A 85 -7.30 -4.78 10.70
N GLN A 86 -6.73 -5.93 10.35
CA GLN A 86 -7.29 -7.24 10.69
C GLN A 86 -7.34 -7.47 12.20
N HIS A 87 -6.25 -7.17 12.92
CA HIS A 87 -6.10 -7.60 14.32
C HIS A 87 -6.49 -6.53 15.34
N LYS A 88 -6.33 -5.23 15.05
CA LYS A 88 -6.66 -4.17 16.01
C LYS A 88 -8.03 -3.56 15.78
N TYR A 89 -8.44 -3.42 14.52
CA TYR A 89 -9.64 -2.68 14.14
C TYR A 89 -10.76 -3.58 13.57
N GLY A 90 -10.62 -4.90 13.71
CA GLY A 90 -11.66 -5.87 13.36
C GLY A 90 -12.02 -5.85 11.87
N GLY A 91 -11.01 -5.70 11.00
CA GLY A 91 -11.07 -5.42 9.56
C GLY A 91 -12.31 -5.87 8.79
N ASN A 92 -12.75 -5.07 7.83
CA ASN A 92 -13.97 -5.29 7.04
C ASN A 92 -15.27 -5.49 7.88
N SER A 93 -15.32 -5.04 9.14
CA SER A 93 -16.47 -5.24 10.04
C SER A 93 -17.77 -4.52 9.65
N LEU A 94 -17.76 -3.65 8.65
CA LEU A 94 -18.97 -2.98 8.21
C LEU A 94 -19.13 -3.14 6.70
N LEU A 95 -20.02 -4.06 6.34
CA LEU A 95 -20.87 -4.02 5.14
C LEU A 95 -20.18 -3.58 3.85
N LYS A 96 -19.59 -4.57 3.17
CA LYS A 96 -19.74 -4.72 1.71
C LYS A 96 -19.33 -3.49 0.90
N GLU A 97 -18.27 -2.79 1.30
CA GLU A 97 -17.74 -1.73 0.46
C GLU A 97 -17.15 -2.34 -0.82
N LEU A 98 -17.45 -1.69 -1.95
CA LEU A 98 -17.03 -2.13 -3.27
C LEU A 98 -15.51 -2.32 -3.28
N LYS A 99 -15.01 -3.38 -3.94
CA LYS A 99 -13.56 -3.67 -4.09
C LYS A 99 -12.69 -2.50 -4.56
N TYR A 100 -13.29 -1.42 -5.06
CA TYR A 100 -12.62 -0.18 -5.44
C TYR A 100 -12.31 0.74 -4.25
N ALA A 101 -13.19 0.82 -3.26
CA ALA A 101 -13.03 1.69 -2.08
C ALA A 101 -11.73 1.33 -1.34
N CYS A 102 -11.47 0.03 -1.16
CA CYS A 102 -10.24 -0.43 -0.50
C CYS A 102 -8.98 -0.42 -1.39
N ALA A 103 -9.08 -0.13 -2.70
CA ALA A 103 -7.94 -0.22 -3.60
C ALA A 103 -6.90 0.88 -3.33
N ILE A 104 -7.36 2.12 -3.14
CA ILE A 104 -6.47 3.25 -2.88
C ILE A 104 -5.75 3.09 -1.54
N PRO A 105 -6.44 2.81 -0.40
CA PRO A 105 -5.76 2.56 0.87
C PRO A 105 -4.72 1.42 0.80
N LYS A 106 -5.04 0.32 0.10
CA LYS A 106 -4.09 -0.80 -0.09
C LYS A 106 -2.84 -0.40 -0.87
N ILE A 107 -3.01 0.34 -1.97
CA ILE A 107 -1.87 0.81 -2.78
C ILE A 107 -1.03 1.78 -1.94
N CYS A 108 -1.65 2.75 -1.27
CA CYS A 108 -0.94 3.70 -0.40
C CYS A 108 -0.21 2.99 0.75
N GLY A 109 -0.85 2.00 1.38
CA GLY A 109 -0.24 1.21 2.45
C GLY A 109 0.97 0.42 1.95
N ALA A 110 0.82 -0.28 0.82
CA ALA A 110 1.93 -0.99 0.18
C ALA A 110 3.09 -0.04 -0.18
N LEU A 111 2.80 1.15 -0.72
CA LEU A 111 3.82 2.15 -1.03
C LEU A 111 4.55 2.64 0.23
N TRP A 112 3.84 2.87 1.33
CA TRP A 112 4.46 3.25 2.59
C TRP A 112 5.37 2.14 3.13
N VAL A 113 4.90 0.88 3.14
CA VAL A 113 5.70 -0.28 3.56
C VAL A 113 6.96 -0.41 2.71
N LEU A 114 6.82 -0.39 1.38
CA LEU A 114 7.94 -0.47 0.44
C LEU A 114 8.93 0.67 0.62
N LYS A 115 8.44 1.89 0.88
CA LYS A 115 9.30 3.04 1.18
C LYS A 115 10.15 2.79 2.42
N GLN A 116 9.62 2.17 3.47
CA GLN A 116 10.40 1.80 4.66
C GLN A 116 11.42 0.70 4.33
N MET A 117 10.98 -0.39 3.69
CA MET A 117 11.83 -1.55 3.38
C MET A 117 12.99 -1.21 2.45
N LEU A 118 12.73 -0.43 1.39
CA LEU A 118 13.72 -0.02 0.38
C LEU A 118 14.46 1.27 0.73
N LYS A 119 14.14 1.88 1.89
CA LYS A 119 14.69 3.17 2.35
C LYS A 119 14.59 4.23 1.25
N LEU A 120 13.39 4.39 0.71
CA LEU A 120 13.10 5.43 -0.29
C LEU A 120 12.87 6.77 0.40
N GLU A 121 13.08 7.84 -0.36
CA GLU A 121 12.80 9.21 0.08
C GLU A 121 11.30 9.42 0.35
N SER A 122 10.95 10.51 1.05
CA SER A 122 9.55 10.87 1.30
C SER A 122 8.78 11.21 0.02
N LYS A 123 9.48 11.63 -1.02
CA LYS A 123 8.96 11.89 -2.35
C LYS A 123 9.75 11.06 -3.35
N PHE A 124 9.03 10.26 -4.12
CA PHE A 124 9.63 9.39 -5.15
C PHE A 124 8.66 9.22 -6.32
N SER A 125 9.22 8.88 -7.48
CA SER A 125 8.49 8.58 -8.70
C SER A 125 8.17 7.08 -8.79
N LEU A 126 6.98 6.76 -9.29
CA LEU A 126 6.43 5.40 -9.29
C LEU A 126 5.99 5.00 -10.69
N ALA A 127 6.44 3.83 -11.15
CA ALA A 127 5.79 3.09 -12.23
C ALA A 127 4.90 1.99 -11.61
N LEU A 128 3.58 2.13 -11.77
CA LEU A 128 2.58 1.27 -11.12
C LEU A 128 1.86 0.39 -12.14
N THR A 129 1.86 -0.91 -11.90
CA THR A 129 1.01 -1.90 -12.59
C THR A 129 0.04 -2.50 -11.58
N VAL A 130 -1.26 -2.40 -11.84
CA VAL A 130 -2.31 -2.98 -10.97
C VAL A 130 -3.02 -4.11 -11.71
N LEU A 131 -3.04 -5.30 -11.13
CA LEU A 131 -3.81 -6.42 -11.64
C LEU A 131 -5.29 -6.24 -11.29
N LEU A 132 -6.13 -6.18 -12.33
CA LEU A 132 -7.58 -6.15 -12.19
C LEU A 132 -8.17 -7.55 -12.45
N PRO A 133 -9.22 -7.96 -11.71
CA PRO A 133 -9.94 -9.18 -12.03
C PRO A 133 -10.49 -9.13 -13.46
N GLN A 134 -10.36 -10.23 -14.22
CA GLN A 134 -10.81 -10.32 -15.62
C GLN A 134 -12.27 -9.88 -15.82
N ALA A 135 -13.15 -10.19 -14.85
CA ALA A 135 -14.57 -9.80 -14.85
C ALA A 135 -14.83 -8.28 -14.89
N ARG A 136 -13.79 -7.43 -14.85
CA ARG A 136 -13.88 -5.96 -14.89
C ARG A 136 -13.26 -5.34 -16.14
N ILE A 137 -12.72 -6.15 -17.06
CA ILE A 137 -12.10 -5.68 -18.32
C ILE A 137 -13.11 -5.70 -19.49
N SER A 138 -14.27 -6.36 -19.32
CA SER A 138 -15.35 -6.38 -20.32
C SER A 138 -16.55 -5.55 -19.86
N ARG A 139 -16.66 -4.32 -20.36
CA ARG A 139 -17.91 -3.62 -20.61
C ARG A 139 -17.79 -2.87 -21.94
#